data_AF-T1ACD7-F1
#
_entry.id   AF-T1ACD7-F1
#
_cell.length_a   1.000
_cell.length_b   1.000
_cell.length_c   1.000
_cell.angle_alpha   90.00
_cell.angle_beta   90.00
_cell.angle_gamma   90.00
#
_symmetry.space_group_name_H-M   'P 1'
#
loop_
_entity.id
_entity.type
_entity.pdbx_description
1 polymer ?
#
loop_
_entity_poly.entity_id
_entity_poly.type
_entity_poly.pdbx_seq_one_letter_code
_entity_poly.pdbx_strand_id
1 'polypeptide(L)'
;IVVLSDYDFVYELRGKESPATDGHAGLMETSRVLFLAPQTVGPARPVVPHRGSPFVPGTLSMEEWPESVVGDTRPASAELGGRIQKHVLERLEATVRELLPS
;
A
#
# COMPACT_ATOMS: atom_id res chain seq x y z
N ILE A 1 -9.72 14.44 -13.89
CA ILE A 1 -8.86 14.97 -12.81
C ILE A 1 -7.78 13.92 -12.60
N VAL A 2 -6.52 14.25 -12.86
CA VAL A 2 -5.38 13.36 -12.54
C VAL A 2 -4.89 13.79 -11.16
N VAL A 3 -5.00 12.91 -10.17
CA VAL A 3 -4.58 13.18 -8.79
C VAL A 3 -3.28 12.42 -8.57
N LEU A 4 -2.22 13.12 -8.17
CA LEU A 4 -1.03 12.49 -7.64
C LEU A 4 -1.37 11.87 -6.28
N SER A 5 -1.24 10.56 -6.16
CA SER A 5 -1.45 9.84 -4.91
C SER A 5 -0.09 9.42 -4.35
N ASP A 6 0.09 9.50 -3.04
CA ASP A 6 1.31 8.99 -2.40
C ASP A 6 1.45 7.47 -2.61
N TYR A 7 0.33 6.76 -2.84
CA TYR A 7 0.30 5.36 -3.22
C TYR A 7 1.02 5.06 -4.54
N ASP A 8 1.11 6.03 -5.46
CA ASP A 8 1.88 5.87 -6.69
C ASP A 8 3.34 5.59 -6.38
N PHE A 9 3.90 6.27 -5.36
CA PHE A 9 5.27 6.05 -4.88
C PHE A 9 5.42 4.82 -4.00
N VAL A 10 4.40 4.49 -3.18
CA VAL A 10 4.41 3.25 -2.38
C VAL A 10 4.57 2.03 -3.29
N TYR A 11 3.84 1.99 -4.40
CA TYR A 11 3.82 0.83 -5.28
C TYR A 11 5.07 0.69 -6.16
N GLU A 12 5.94 1.71 -6.25
CA GLU A 12 7.29 1.57 -6.84
C GLU A 12 8.18 0.57 -6.08
N LEU A 13 7.84 0.27 -4.82
CA LEU A 13 8.58 -0.65 -3.93
C LEU A 13 8.08 -2.11 -4.02
N ARG A 14 6.97 -2.37 -4.74
CA ARG A 14 6.50 -3.74 -5.01
C ARG A 14 7.56 -4.53 -5.78
N GLY A 15 7.75 -5.78 -5.38
CA GLY A 15 8.81 -6.65 -5.93
C GLY A 15 10.22 -6.31 -5.45
N LYS A 16 10.40 -5.26 -4.63
CA LYS A 16 11.70 -4.87 -4.05
C LYS A 16 11.70 -5.07 -2.53
N GLU A 17 10.75 -4.45 -1.83
CA GLU A 17 10.60 -4.50 -0.36
C GLU A 17 9.35 -5.29 0.06
N SER A 18 8.51 -5.67 -0.90
CA SER A 18 7.33 -6.52 -0.73
C SER A 18 7.17 -7.46 -1.92
N PRO A 19 6.36 -8.52 -1.82
CA PRO A 19 6.01 -9.34 -2.98
C PRO A 19 5.40 -8.49 -4.10
N ALA A 20 5.66 -8.85 -5.36
CA ALA A 20 5.04 -8.17 -6.51
C ALA A 20 3.50 -8.26 -6.51
N THR A 21 2.95 -9.23 -5.78
CA THR A 21 1.52 -9.47 -5.60
C THR A 21 0.92 -8.71 -4.40
N ASP A 22 1.70 -7.90 -3.69
CA ASP A 22 1.19 -7.08 -2.58
C ASP A 22 0.19 -6.03 -3.08
N GLY A 23 -0.84 -5.74 -2.28
CA GLY A 23 -2.02 -5.01 -2.76
C GLY A 23 -2.69 -4.13 -1.71
N HIS A 24 -3.99 -3.90 -1.91
CA HIS A 24 -4.82 -3.07 -1.04
C HIS A 24 -4.85 -3.59 0.40
N ALA A 25 -4.63 -2.72 1.38
CA ALA A 25 -4.48 -3.06 2.79
C ALA A 25 -3.46 -4.19 3.04
N GLY A 26 -2.53 -4.40 2.10
CA GLY A 26 -1.52 -5.44 2.12
C GLY A 26 -0.35 -5.10 3.04
N LEU A 27 0.78 -5.75 2.79
CA LEU A 27 2.02 -5.62 3.56
C LEU A 27 2.46 -4.16 3.67
N MET A 28 2.62 -3.47 2.55
CA MET A 28 3.19 -2.13 2.53
C MET A 28 2.27 -1.11 3.20
N GLU A 29 0.97 -1.12 2.89
CA GLU A 29 0.00 -0.18 3.46
C GLU A 29 -0.14 -0.39 4.96
N THR A 30 -0.27 -1.64 5.41
CA THR A 30 -0.35 -1.99 6.83
C THR A 30 0.93 -1.55 7.56
N SER A 31 2.10 -1.76 6.96
CA SER A 31 3.37 -1.32 7.54
C SER A 31 3.45 0.19 7.72
N ARG A 32 2.97 0.97 6.74
CA ARG A 32 2.90 2.44 6.84
C ARG A 32 2.00 2.87 8.00
N VAL A 33 0.83 2.26 8.15
CA VAL A 33 -0.07 2.57 9.27
C VAL A 33 0.56 2.14 10.60
N LEU A 34 1.25 1.00 10.67
CA LEU A 34 2.02 0.61 11.87
C LEU A 34 3.09 1.62 12.26
N PHE A 35 3.71 2.29 11.29
CA PHE A 35 4.68 3.35 11.54
C PHE A 35 4.04 4.67 11.99
N LEU A 36 2.95 5.09 11.34
CA LEU A 36 2.33 6.41 11.57
C LEU A 36 1.32 6.43 12.72
N ALA A 37 0.57 5.34 12.89
CA ALA A 37 -0.54 5.22 13.81
C ALA A 37 -0.76 3.75 14.25
N PRO A 38 0.22 3.12 14.93
CA PRO A 38 0.16 1.70 15.27
C PRO A 38 -1.11 1.26 16.01
N GLN A 39 -1.69 2.15 16.82
CA GLN A 39 -2.91 1.91 17.58
C GLN A 39 -4.16 1.68 16.72
N THR A 40 -4.14 2.05 15.44
CA THR A 40 -5.29 1.84 14.52
C THR A 40 -5.22 0.51 13.79
N VAL A 41 -4.14 -0.26 13.95
CA VAL A 41 -3.99 -1.58 13.32
C VAL A 41 -4.46 -2.65 14.29
N GLY A 42 -5.56 -3.32 13.95
CA GLY A 42 -6.09 -4.43 14.74
C GLY A 42 -5.13 -5.63 14.82
N PRO A 43 -5.39 -6.64 15.66
CA PRO A 43 -4.50 -7.78 15.84
C PRO A 43 -4.55 -8.81 14.71
N ALA A 44 -5.61 -8.81 13.89
CA ALA A 44 -5.75 -9.73 12.76
C ALA A 44 -4.66 -9.49 11.71
N ARG A 45 -4.13 -10.58 11.13
CA ARG A 45 -3.11 -10.55 10.07
C ARG A 45 -3.56 -11.41 8.89
N PRO A 46 -4.54 -10.94 8.10
CA PRO A 46 -5.08 -11.70 6.99
C PRO A 46 -4.02 -11.98 5.92
N VAL A 47 -4.20 -13.12 5.26
CA VAL A 47 -3.43 -13.55 4.08
C VAL A 47 -4.44 -13.80 2.99
N VAL A 48 -4.51 -12.89 2.02
CA VAL A 48 -5.48 -12.95 0.93
C VAL A 48 -4.70 -13.03 -0.38
N PRO A 49 -4.83 -14.12 -1.14
CA PRO A 49 -4.18 -14.22 -2.44
C PRO A 49 -4.60 -13.08 -3.36
N HIS A 50 -3.66 -12.58 -4.17
CA HIS A 50 -3.98 -11.62 -5.22
C HIS A 50 -4.93 -12.27 -6.24
N ARG A 51 -6.21 -11.89 -6.20
CA ARG A 51 -7.22 -12.30 -7.16
C ARG A 51 -7.09 -11.44 -8.42
N GLY A 52 -6.07 -11.74 -9.22
CA GLY A 52 -5.83 -11.07 -10.50
C GLY A 52 -6.80 -11.55 -11.56
N SER A 53 -8.06 -11.12 -11.53
CA SER A 53 -8.87 -11.10 -12.74
C SER A 53 -8.80 -9.70 -13.35
N PRO A 54 -8.34 -9.54 -14.60
CA PRO A 54 -8.41 -8.25 -15.31
C PRO A 54 -9.86 -7.84 -15.63
N PHE A 55 -10.82 -8.74 -15.41
CA PHE A 55 -12.25 -8.50 -15.63
C PHE A 55 -13.02 -8.91 -14.38
N VAL A 56 -13.26 -7.94 -13.51
CA VAL A 56 -14.36 -8.01 -12.55
C VAL A 56 -15.36 -6.93 -13.00
N PRO A 57 -16.46 -7.30 -13.66
CA PRO A 57 -17.48 -6.31 -13.99
C PRO A 57 -18.07 -5.76 -12.68
N GLY A 58 -17.82 -4.48 -12.40
CA GLY A 58 -18.39 -3.79 -11.24
C GLY A 58 -17.52 -3.84 -9.97
N THR A 59 -18.09 -3.33 -8.88
CA THR A 59 -17.48 -3.34 -7.55
C THR A 59 -17.83 -4.64 -6.84
N LEU A 60 -16.83 -5.36 -6.32
CA LEU A 60 -17.07 -6.54 -5.49
C LEU A 60 -17.89 -6.13 -4.26
N SER A 61 -18.96 -6.86 -3.98
CA SER A 61 -19.70 -6.74 -2.73
C SER A 61 -18.85 -7.23 -1.54
N MET A 62 -19.22 -6.83 -0.33
CA MET A 62 -18.61 -7.37 0.90
C MET A 62 -18.77 -8.89 1.02
N GLU A 63 -19.81 -9.47 0.41
CA GLU A 63 -20.00 -10.92 0.38
C GLU A 63 -19.00 -11.62 -0.55
N GLU A 64 -18.62 -10.96 -1.65
CA GLU A 64 -17.68 -11.48 -2.65
C GLU A 64 -16.21 -11.25 -2.25
N TRP A 65 -15.92 -10.21 -1.45
CA TRP A 65 -14.60 -9.90 -0.92
C TRP A 65 -14.65 -9.44 0.55
N PRO A 66 -14.98 -10.36 1.47
CA PRO A 66 -15.20 -10.03 2.88
C PRO A 66 -13.94 -9.55 3.57
N GLU A 67 -12.76 -9.93 3.09
CA GLU A 67 -11.50 -9.53 3.70
C GLU A 67 -11.09 -8.11 3.31
N SER A 68 -11.50 -7.61 2.15
CA SER A 68 -11.10 -6.29 1.60
C SER A 68 -9.58 -6.01 1.66
N VAL A 69 -8.77 -7.07 1.70
CA VAL A 69 -7.31 -7.05 1.76
C VAL A 69 -6.77 -7.87 0.59
N VAL A 70 -5.62 -7.45 0.04
CA VAL A 70 -4.84 -8.20 -0.96
C VAL A 70 -3.40 -8.29 -0.49
N GLY A 71 -2.89 -9.52 -0.38
CA GLY A 71 -1.53 -9.82 0.01
C GLY A 71 -1.42 -10.50 1.38
N ASP A 72 -0.20 -10.54 1.90
CA ASP A 72 0.12 -11.12 3.21
C ASP A 72 0.53 -10.00 4.17
N THR A 73 -0.29 -9.76 5.20
CA THR A 73 -0.04 -8.70 6.18
C THR A 73 0.80 -9.15 7.37
N ARG A 74 1.07 -10.45 7.53
CA ARG A 74 1.84 -10.98 8.67
C ARG A 74 3.24 -10.38 8.81
N PRO A 75 4.01 -10.12 7.72
CA PRO A 75 5.33 -9.51 7.84
C PRO A 75 5.29 -7.99 8.01
N ALA A 76 4.11 -7.37 8.15
CA ALA A 76 4.02 -5.93 8.30
C ALA A 76 4.67 -5.45 9.60
N SER A 77 5.46 -4.39 9.52
CA SER A 77 6.18 -3.84 10.65
C SER A 77 6.33 -2.32 10.56
N ALA A 78 6.53 -1.67 11.71
CA ALA A 78 6.77 -0.23 11.76
C ALA A 78 8.10 0.15 11.09
N GLU A 79 9.11 -0.71 11.15
CA GLU A 79 10.42 -0.49 10.53
C GLU A 79 10.31 -0.47 9.00
N LEU A 80 9.54 -1.40 8.42
CA LEU A 80 9.23 -1.39 6.99
C LEU A 80 8.42 -0.13 6.63
N GLY A 81 7.42 0.22 7.45
CA GLY A 81 6.63 1.44 7.28
C GLY A 81 7.47 2.71 7.24
N GLY A 82 8.47 2.83 8.11
CA GLY A 82 9.39 3.96 8.14
C GLY A 82 10.23 4.07 6.86
N ARG A 83 10.72 2.95 6.32
CA ARG A 83 11.45 2.95 5.03
C ARG A 83 10.56 3.38 3.87
N ILE A 84 9.33 2.85 3.81
CA ILE A 84 8.36 3.23 2.77
C ILE A 84 8.02 4.72 2.88
N GLN A 85 7.74 5.22 4.09
CA GLN A 85 7.36 6.61 4.30
C GLN A 85 8.49 7.57 3.91
N LYS A 86 9.75 7.19 4.18
CA LYS A 86 10.92 7.95 3.72
C LYS A 86 10.96 8.03 2.19
N HIS A 87 10.82 6.91 1.48
CA HIS A 87 10.80 6.87 0.02
C HIS A 87 9.68 7.76 -0.55
N VAL A 88 8.47 7.65 -0.01
CA VAL A 88 7.32 8.47 -0.42
C VAL A 88 7.62 9.96 -0.30
N LEU A 89 8.18 10.41 0.83
CA LEU A 89 8.50 11.82 1.05
C LEU A 89 9.59 12.32 0.10
N GLU A 90 10.65 11.52 -0.11
CA GLU A 90 11.74 11.86 -1.04
C GLU A 90 11.22 11.96 -2.49
N ARG A 91 10.36 11.03 -2.92
CA ARG A 91 9.74 11.06 -4.25
C ARG A 91 8.80 12.25 -4.42
N LEU A 92 7.94 12.50 -3.43
CA LEU A 92 7.02 13.62 -3.46
C LEU A 92 7.75 14.96 -3.53
N GLU A 93 8.78 15.16 -2.70
CA GLU A 93 9.59 16.39 -2.71
C GLU A 93 10.25 16.59 -4.08
N ALA A 94 10.87 15.55 -4.64
CA ALA A 94 11.49 15.62 -5.95
C ALA A 94 10.48 15.98 -7.05
N THR A 95 9.31 15.33 -7.06
CA THR A 95 8.24 15.60 -8.02
C THR A 95 7.69 17.02 -7.89
N VAL A 96 7.50 17.53 -6.67
CA VAL A 96 7.03 18.91 -6.47
C VAL A 96 8.05 19.91 -7.00
N ARG A 97 9.36 19.70 -6.74
CA ARG A 97 10.43 20.57 -7.26
C ARG A 97 10.52 20.57 -8.78
N GLU A 98 10.27 19.43 -9.41
CA GLU A 98 10.25 19.30 -10.87
C GLU A 98 9.04 20.02 -11.50
N LEU A 99 7.86 19.89 -10.88
CA LEU A 99 6.63 20.48 -11.38
C LEU A 99 6.52 21.99 -11.12
N LEU A 100 7.14 22.47 -10.03
CA LEU A 100 7.13 23.86 -9.61
C LEU A 100 8.58 24.39 -9.51
N PRO A 101 9.29 24.54 -10.65
CA PRO A 101 10.63 25.10 -10.63
C PRO A 101 10.56 26.56 -10.14
N SER A 102 11.39 26.86 -9.14
CA SER A 102 11.55 28.20 -8.56
C SER A 102 12.11 29.22 -9.54
#